data_AF-A0A7X3R8K6-F1
#
_entry.id   AF-A0A7X3R8K6-F1
#
_cell.length_a   1.000
_cell.length_b   1.000
_cell.length_c   1.000
_cell.angle_alpha   90.00
_cell.angle_beta   90.00
_cell.angle_gamma   90.00
#
_symmetry.space_group_name_H-M   'P 1'
#
loop_
_entity.id
_entity.type
_entity.pdbx_description
1 polymer ?
#
loop_
_entity_poly.entity_id
_entity_poly.type
_entity_poly.pdbx_seq_one_letter_code
_entity_poly.pdbx_strand_id
1 'polypeptide(L)'
;MLTGSVKTNLGHLESAAGVAGLIKAALVVKHGVIPKHLHFHDPNPGIDWDNLPIRVTTEMTDWPRKTGRTRMAGVNSFGISGTNAHIVVEEYRAPDEARDSGREVAGSPVTVAASLPESMAGAPVPSDDLEPRKARLLPLSGKSESALRELAGRYLSWLDQLAEPTGQAGRTDRTNPAAESDSGDVDGEAGLEGLLSDMAWTSGVGRSHFDLRAGMVFHDTGSLRERLTELADAGPIEQALKPAKVAFVYTGQGSQWVGMGQ
;
A
#
# COMPACT_ATOMS: atom_id res chain seq x y z
N MET A 1 1.99 2.94 -32.66
CA MET A 1 2.67 2.70 -31.38
C MET A 1 2.95 4.04 -30.71
N LEU A 2 2.72 4.18 -29.41
CA LEU A 2 3.10 5.41 -28.68
C LEU A 2 4.50 5.25 -28.11
N THR A 3 5.32 6.30 -28.19
CA THR A 3 6.70 6.29 -27.71
C THR A 3 7.01 7.50 -26.84
N GLY A 4 7.93 7.32 -25.89
CA GLY A 4 8.48 8.42 -25.11
C GLY A 4 9.54 7.95 -24.11
N SER A 5 10.57 8.75 -23.91
CA SER A 5 11.64 8.51 -22.95
C SER A 5 11.36 9.11 -21.56
N VAL A 6 11.98 8.56 -20.51
CA VAL A 6 12.07 9.21 -19.18
C VAL A 6 13.20 10.25 -19.13
N LYS A 7 14.15 10.14 -20.07
CA LYS A 7 15.36 10.96 -20.11
C LYS A 7 15.05 12.44 -20.33
N THR A 8 13.88 12.76 -20.89
CA THR A 8 13.44 14.15 -21.05
C THR A 8 13.11 14.85 -19.73
N ASN A 9 12.92 14.09 -18.65
CA ASN A 9 12.59 14.62 -17.33
C ASN A 9 13.78 14.53 -16.37
N LEU A 10 14.56 13.44 -16.44
CA LEU A 10 15.63 13.14 -15.48
C LEU A 10 17.04 13.23 -16.08
N GLY A 11 17.16 13.52 -17.38
CA GLY A 11 18.42 13.41 -18.11
C GLY A 11 18.82 11.95 -18.36
N HIS A 12 20.06 11.77 -18.83
CA HIS A 12 20.64 10.45 -19.10
C HIS A 12 21.35 9.91 -17.86
N LEU A 13 20.69 9.01 -17.11
CA LEU A 13 21.23 8.44 -15.87
C LEU A 13 22.27 7.32 -16.08
N GLU A 14 22.91 7.26 -17.24
CA GLU A 14 23.91 6.25 -17.62
C GLU A 14 23.47 4.82 -17.27
N SER A 15 24.21 4.13 -16.41
CA SER A 15 23.94 2.78 -15.93
C SER A 15 22.54 2.62 -15.32
N ALA A 16 21.93 3.68 -14.80
CA ALA A 16 20.58 3.66 -14.24
C ALA A 16 19.49 4.06 -15.26
N ALA A 17 19.84 4.43 -16.49
CA ALA A 17 18.87 4.87 -17.49
C ALA A 17 17.91 3.74 -17.91
N GLY A 18 18.36 2.49 -17.91
CA GLY A 18 17.55 1.32 -18.18
C GLY A 18 16.48 1.11 -17.11
N VAL A 19 16.88 1.08 -15.82
CA VAL A 19 15.93 0.88 -14.70
C VAL A 19 14.97 2.06 -14.55
N ALA A 20 15.41 3.30 -14.81
CA ALA A 20 14.51 4.46 -14.83
C ALA A 20 13.44 4.32 -15.94
N GLY A 21 13.82 3.84 -17.13
CA GLY A 21 12.89 3.54 -18.21
C GLY A 21 11.90 2.41 -17.83
N LEU A 22 12.39 1.39 -17.14
CA LEU A 22 11.57 0.28 -16.63
C LEU A 22 10.56 0.74 -15.58
N ILE A 23 10.96 1.59 -14.63
CA ILE A 23 10.07 2.17 -13.61
C ILE A 23 8.98 3.00 -14.28
N LYS A 24 9.34 3.84 -15.27
CA LYS A 24 8.34 4.58 -16.06
C LYS A 24 7.36 3.61 -16.72
N ALA A 25 7.85 2.58 -17.41
CA ALA A 25 6.99 1.61 -18.09
C ALA A 25 6.04 0.88 -17.13
N ALA A 26 6.55 0.42 -15.97
CA ALA A 26 5.76 -0.22 -14.94
C ALA A 26 4.66 0.70 -14.40
N LEU A 27 4.98 1.96 -14.10
CA LEU A 27 3.98 2.95 -13.65
C LEU A 27 2.95 3.28 -14.73
N VAL A 28 3.38 3.40 -16.00
CA VAL A 28 2.46 3.64 -17.12
C VAL A 28 1.49 2.49 -17.30
N VAL A 29 1.98 1.25 -17.27
CA VAL A 29 1.17 0.03 -17.38
C VAL A 29 0.22 -0.08 -16.19
N LYS A 30 0.72 0.18 -14.98
CA LYS A 30 -0.06 0.17 -13.75
C LYS A 30 -1.19 1.19 -13.79
N HIS A 31 -0.89 2.46 -14.05
CA HIS A 31 -1.89 3.55 -13.96
C HIS A 31 -2.70 3.75 -15.25
N GLY A 32 -2.33 3.12 -16.36
CA GLY A 32 -3.03 3.29 -17.63
C GLY A 32 -2.93 4.72 -18.18
N VAL A 33 -1.89 5.47 -17.83
CA VAL A 33 -1.65 6.85 -18.28
C VAL A 33 -0.22 6.97 -18.77
N ILE A 34 -0.02 7.57 -19.94
CA ILE A 34 1.27 7.78 -20.59
C ILE A 34 1.68 9.25 -20.40
N PRO A 35 2.73 9.54 -19.62
CA PRO A 35 3.22 10.89 -19.41
C PRO A 35 3.70 11.58 -20.69
N LYS A 36 3.62 12.90 -20.67
CA LYS A 36 4.19 13.78 -21.70
C LYS A 36 5.70 13.59 -21.84
N HIS A 37 6.16 13.49 -23.07
CA HIS A 37 7.54 13.63 -23.50
C HIS A 37 7.89 15.12 -23.58
N LEU A 38 8.89 15.56 -22.80
CA LEU A 38 9.28 16.97 -22.81
C LEU A 38 10.17 17.30 -24.01
N HIS A 39 10.22 18.58 -24.36
CA HIS A 39 11.13 19.15 -25.37
C HIS A 39 11.00 18.56 -26.79
N PHE A 40 9.82 18.09 -27.16
CA PHE A 40 9.52 17.60 -28.52
C PHE A 40 8.65 18.63 -29.25
N HIS A 41 9.28 19.49 -30.07
CA HIS A 41 8.62 20.58 -30.81
C HIS A 41 8.87 20.50 -32.31
N ASP A 42 10.14 20.44 -32.72
CA ASP A 42 10.57 20.31 -34.11
C ASP A 42 11.02 18.87 -34.38
N PRO A 43 10.18 18.00 -34.98
CA PRO A 43 10.54 16.61 -35.22
C PRO A 43 11.75 16.51 -36.15
N ASN A 44 12.67 15.59 -35.86
CA ASN A 44 13.88 15.42 -36.66
C ASN A 44 13.51 15.11 -38.13
N PRO A 45 13.93 15.93 -39.12
CA PRO A 45 13.59 15.72 -40.53
C PRO A 45 14.27 14.50 -41.16
N GLY A 46 15.30 13.95 -40.52
CA GLY A 46 15.95 12.70 -40.94
C GLY A 46 15.13 11.44 -40.59
N ILE A 47 13.99 11.58 -39.93
CA ILE A 47 13.05 10.50 -39.61
C ILE A 47 11.83 10.66 -40.51
N ASP A 48 11.47 9.59 -41.22
CA ASP A 48 10.27 9.54 -42.06
C ASP A 48 9.02 9.30 -41.20
N TRP A 49 8.49 10.37 -40.63
CA TRP A 49 7.36 10.32 -39.70
C TRP A 49 6.04 9.88 -40.36
N ASP A 50 5.88 10.12 -41.66
CA ASP A 50 4.65 9.81 -42.39
C ASP A 50 4.51 8.30 -42.64
N ASN A 51 5.63 7.58 -42.77
CA ASN A 51 5.63 6.14 -43.03
C ASN A 51 5.92 5.28 -41.78
N LEU A 52 6.36 5.87 -40.66
CA LEU A 52 6.61 5.13 -39.43
C LEU A 52 5.35 5.06 -38.54
N PRO A 53 4.90 3.86 -38.11
CA PRO A 53 3.72 3.72 -37.26
C PRO A 53 4.01 4.06 -35.78
N ILE A 54 4.73 5.15 -35.53
CA ILE A 54 5.14 5.64 -34.20
C ILE A 54 4.65 7.06 -33.98
N ARG A 55 4.28 7.39 -32.75
CA ARG A 55 3.92 8.75 -32.34
C ARG A 55 4.50 9.06 -30.97
N VAL A 56 5.20 10.19 -30.86
CA VAL A 56 5.75 10.68 -29.58
C VAL A 56 4.61 11.27 -28.75
N THR A 57 4.57 10.97 -27.44
CA THR A 57 3.53 11.50 -26.55
C THR A 57 3.80 12.95 -26.16
N THR A 58 3.13 13.92 -26.78
CA THR A 58 3.32 15.36 -26.52
C THR A 58 2.50 15.90 -25.34
N GLU A 59 1.58 15.09 -24.83
CA GLU A 59 0.67 15.41 -23.73
C GLU A 59 0.45 14.17 -22.84
N MET A 60 -0.07 14.38 -21.63
CA MET A 60 -0.49 13.27 -20.78
C MET A 60 -1.68 12.56 -21.44
N THR A 61 -1.51 11.29 -21.81
CA THR A 61 -2.45 10.57 -22.66
C THR A 61 -2.94 9.31 -21.94
N ASP A 62 -4.26 9.07 -21.94
CA ASP A 62 -4.81 7.81 -21.45
C ASP A 62 -4.35 6.63 -22.30
N TRP A 63 -4.16 5.47 -21.67
CA TRP A 63 -3.77 4.27 -22.40
C TRP A 63 -4.86 3.89 -23.40
N PRO A 64 -4.55 3.73 -24.71
CA PRO A 64 -5.55 3.37 -25.70
C PRO A 64 -6.18 2.00 -25.38
N ARG A 65 -7.43 2.00 -24.91
CA ARG A 65 -8.14 0.77 -24.55
C ARG A 65 -8.49 0.00 -25.83
N LYS A 66 -8.15 -1.30 -25.85
CA LYS A 66 -8.59 -2.26 -26.88
C LYS A 66 -9.15 -3.49 -26.19
N THR A 67 -10.39 -3.83 -26.51
CA THR A 67 -11.09 -4.99 -25.94
C THR A 67 -10.24 -6.25 -26.11
N GLY A 68 -10.09 -7.02 -25.03
CA GLY A 68 -9.37 -8.31 -25.04
C GLY A 68 -7.85 -8.22 -25.09
N ARG A 69 -7.22 -7.04 -24.95
CA ARG A 69 -5.75 -6.92 -24.92
C ARG A 69 -5.24 -6.35 -23.61
N THR A 70 -4.23 -6.99 -23.03
CA THR A 70 -3.51 -6.52 -21.86
C THR A 70 -2.64 -5.31 -22.21
N ARG A 71 -2.45 -4.37 -21.27
CA ARG A 71 -1.51 -3.26 -21.48
C ARG A 71 -0.09 -3.82 -21.51
N MET A 72 0.66 -3.51 -22.56
CA MET A 72 2.05 -3.92 -22.72
C MET A 72 2.92 -2.75 -23.17
N ALA A 73 4.10 -2.60 -22.55
CA ALA A 73 5.08 -1.58 -22.89
C ALA A 73 6.44 -2.21 -23.19
N GLY A 74 7.14 -1.70 -24.21
CA GLY A 74 8.53 -2.04 -24.50
C GLY A 74 9.48 -1.02 -23.86
N VAL A 75 10.59 -1.50 -23.32
CA VAL A 75 11.68 -0.68 -22.77
C VAL A 75 12.95 -0.99 -23.53
N ASN A 76 13.59 0.04 -24.08
CA ASN A 76 14.84 -0.06 -24.82
C ASN A 76 15.97 0.66 -24.07
N SER A 77 17.14 0.04 -24.01
CA SER A 77 18.38 0.67 -23.54
C SER A 77 19.55 0.28 -24.43
N PHE A 78 20.30 1.27 -24.90
CA PHE A 78 21.42 1.09 -25.82
C PHE A 78 22.68 1.69 -25.18
N GLY A 79 23.66 0.84 -24.88
CA GLY A 79 24.94 1.25 -24.31
C GLY A 79 25.91 1.75 -25.36
N ILE A 80 26.81 2.65 -24.99
CA ILE A 80 27.81 3.23 -25.90
C ILE A 80 28.75 2.18 -26.53
N SER A 81 29.00 1.06 -25.84
CA SER A 81 29.78 -0.07 -26.34
C SER A 81 29.04 -0.94 -27.36
N GLY A 82 27.78 -0.63 -27.68
CA GLY A 82 26.91 -1.43 -28.54
C GLY A 82 26.13 -2.54 -27.81
N THR A 83 26.22 -2.63 -26.48
CA THR A 83 25.44 -3.59 -25.69
C THR A 83 24.00 -3.08 -25.54
N ASN A 84 23.04 -3.86 -26.07
CA ASN A 84 21.64 -3.48 -26.15
C ASN A 84 20.77 -4.38 -25.28
N ALA A 85 19.76 -3.81 -24.61
CA ALA A 85 18.77 -4.54 -23.84
C ALA A 85 17.35 -4.10 -24.22
N HIS A 86 16.45 -5.09 -24.31
CA HIS A 86 15.02 -4.90 -24.57
C HIS A 86 14.20 -5.68 -23.54
N ILE A 87 13.20 -5.03 -22.94
CA ILE A 87 12.29 -5.64 -21.97
C ILE A 87 10.86 -5.35 -22.40
N VAL A 88 9.99 -6.37 -22.30
CA VAL A 88 8.53 -6.22 -22.45
C VAL A 88 7.90 -6.32 -21.08
N VAL A 89 7.07 -5.34 -20.73
CA VAL A 89 6.34 -5.25 -19.46
C VAL A 89 4.84 -5.39 -19.75
N GLU A 90 4.18 -6.34 -19.09
CA GLU A 90 2.74 -6.57 -19.21
C GLU A 90 2.02 -6.21 -17.89
N GLU A 91 0.77 -5.74 -18.00
CA GLU A 91 -0.11 -5.50 -16.85
C GLU A 91 -0.38 -6.80 -16.08
N TYR A 92 -0.22 -6.74 -14.76
CA TYR A 92 -0.65 -7.82 -13.88
C TYR A 92 -2.18 -7.83 -13.76
N ARG A 93 -2.78 -9.00 -14.01
CA ARG A 93 -4.20 -9.26 -13.76
C ARG A 93 -4.31 -10.24 -12.61
N ALA A 94 -4.98 -9.83 -11.54
CA ALA A 94 -5.30 -10.74 -10.45
C ALA A 94 -6.13 -11.92 -10.99
N PRO A 95 -5.87 -13.17 -10.56
CA PRO A 95 -6.72 -14.31 -10.88
C PRO A 95 -8.18 -14.04 -10.54
N ASP A 96 -9.13 -14.54 -11.34
CA ASP A 96 -10.55 -14.24 -11.16
C ASP A 96 -11.11 -14.73 -9.82
N GLU A 97 -10.51 -15.77 -9.20
CA GLU A 97 -10.84 -16.21 -7.84
C GLU A 97 -10.56 -15.14 -6.76
N ALA A 98 -9.60 -14.24 -6.98
CA ALA A 98 -9.31 -13.13 -6.07
C ALA A 98 -10.29 -11.94 -6.22
N ARG A 99 -11.18 -11.97 -7.22
CA ARG A 99 -12.18 -10.92 -7.46
C ARG A 99 -13.53 -11.22 -6.81
N ASP A 100 -13.86 -12.49 -6.61
CA ASP A 100 -15.17 -12.94 -6.12
C ASP A 100 -15.21 -13.13 -4.59
N SER A 101 -14.04 -13.30 -3.94
CA SER A 101 -13.93 -13.08 -2.50
C SER A 101 -13.93 -11.57 -2.25
N GLY A 102 -15.08 -11.00 -1.87
CA GLY A 102 -15.18 -9.59 -1.45
C GLY A 102 -13.98 -9.22 -0.58
N ARG A 103 -13.33 -8.07 -0.86
CA ARG A 103 -12.00 -7.70 -0.33
C ARG A 103 -11.90 -8.02 1.16
N GLU A 104 -11.30 -9.15 1.48
CA GLU A 104 -11.15 -9.58 2.87
C GLU A 104 -10.17 -8.59 3.51
N VAL A 105 -10.68 -7.79 4.44
CA VAL A 105 -9.85 -6.81 5.14
C VAL A 105 -8.76 -7.59 5.86
N ALA A 106 -7.51 -7.18 5.69
CA ALA A 106 -6.41 -7.93 6.29
C ALA A 106 -6.53 -7.90 7.82
N GLY A 107 -6.51 -9.07 8.45
CA GLY A 107 -6.79 -9.21 9.88
C GLY A 107 -8.28 -9.25 10.24
N SER A 108 -9.14 -9.67 9.31
CA SER A 108 -10.56 -9.93 9.58
C SER A 108 -10.74 -10.85 10.79
N PRO A 109 -11.78 -10.64 11.63
CA PRO A 109 -12.02 -11.46 12.81
C PRO A 109 -12.15 -12.93 12.43
N VAL A 110 -11.37 -13.79 13.06
CA VAL A 110 -11.56 -15.24 12.95
C VAL A 110 -12.49 -15.67 14.07
N THR A 111 -13.62 -16.28 13.72
CA THR A 111 -14.49 -16.91 14.72
C THR A 111 -13.74 -18.09 15.36
N VAL A 112 -13.51 -18.01 16.67
CA VAL A 112 -12.91 -19.10 17.44
C VAL A 112 -13.98 -19.74 18.29
N ALA A 113 -14.17 -21.05 18.16
CA ALA A 113 -15.06 -21.80 19.03
C ALA A 113 -14.46 -21.87 20.44
N ALA A 114 -15.19 -21.38 21.44
CA ALA A 114 -14.86 -21.54 22.84
C ALA A 114 -15.82 -22.56 23.48
N SER A 115 -15.28 -23.54 24.20
CA SER A 115 -16.08 -24.47 25.00
C SER A 115 -16.30 -23.86 26.39
N LEU A 116 -17.57 -23.65 26.77
CA LEU A 116 -17.91 -23.22 28.11
C LEU A 116 -17.96 -24.43 29.07
N PRO A 117 -17.43 -24.32 30.30
CA PRO A 117 -17.61 -25.34 31.32
C PRO A 117 -19.11 -25.57 31.61
N GLU A 118 -19.51 -26.80 31.98
CA GLU A 118 -20.91 -27.12 32.32
C GLU A 118 -21.49 -26.21 33.41
N SER A 119 -20.66 -25.75 34.35
CA SER A 119 -21.06 -24.81 35.41
C SER A 119 -21.49 -23.43 34.90
N MET A 120 -21.22 -23.11 33.62
CA MET A 120 -21.56 -21.85 32.95
C MET A 120 -22.66 -22.05 31.89
N ALA A 121 -23.25 -23.24 31.76
CA ALA A 121 -24.24 -23.57 30.73
C ALA A 121 -25.54 -22.73 30.76
N GLY A 122 -25.80 -22.03 31.87
CA GLY A 122 -26.94 -21.10 32.02
C GLY A 122 -26.54 -19.64 32.16
N ALA A 123 -25.25 -19.31 32.02
CA ALA A 123 -24.82 -17.91 32.01
C ALA A 123 -25.38 -17.23 30.75
N PRO A 124 -25.91 -15.99 30.85
CA PRO A 124 -26.36 -15.26 29.68
C PRO A 124 -25.16 -15.07 28.74
N VAL A 125 -25.16 -15.80 27.63
CA VAL A 125 -24.29 -15.50 26.49
C VAL A 125 -24.90 -14.26 25.85
N PRO A 126 -24.16 -13.16 25.69
CA PRO A 126 -24.66 -11.99 24.98
C PRO A 126 -25.20 -12.44 23.61
N SER A 127 -26.52 -12.33 23.43
CA SER A 127 -27.21 -12.62 22.16
C SER A 127 -27.16 -11.44 21.20
N ASP A 128 -26.72 -10.28 21.69
CA ASP A 128 -26.51 -9.08 20.90
C ASP A 128 -25.31 -9.30 19.99
N ASP A 129 -25.44 -8.88 18.73
CA ASP A 129 -24.36 -8.87 17.75
C ASP A 129 -23.10 -8.28 18.41
N LEU A 130 -22.12 -9.14 18.73
CA LEU A 130 -20.87 -8.70 19.32
C LEU A 130 -20.22 -7.72 18.34
N GLU A 131 -20.19 -6.45 18.73
CA GLU A 131 -19.59 -5.40 17.91
C GLU A 131 -18.14 -5.79 17.56
N PRO A 132 -17.74 -5.71 16.28
CA PRO A 132 -16.39 -6.07 15.87
C PRO A 132 -15.34 -5.28 16.67
N ARG A 133 -14.35 -5.98 17.22
CA ARG A 133 -13.27 -5.33 17.96
C ARG A 133 -12.48 -4.42 17.02
N LYS A 134 -12.63 -3.09 17.18
CA LYS A 134 -11.92 -2.07 16.37
C LYS A 134 -10.46 -1.85 16.76
N ALA A 135 -9.97 -2.52 17.81
CA ALA A 135 -8.60 -2.38 18.27
C ALA A 135 -7.61 -3.02 17.28
N ARG A 136 -6.66 -2.21 16.80
CA ARG A 136 -5.59 -2.61 15.89
C ARG A 136 -4.25 -2.43 16.58
N LEU A 137 -3.27 -3.24 16.22
CA LEU A 137 -1.87 -3.11 16.67
C LEU A 137 -1.01 -2.68 15.48
N LEU A 138 -0.36 -1.53 15.58
CA LEU A 138 0.66 -1.08 14.63
C LEU A 138 2.06 -1.32 15.24
N PRO A 139 2.77 -2.39 14.82
CA PRO A 139 4.17 -2.57 15.17
C PRO A 139 5.05 -1.72 14.26
N LEU A 140 5.90 -0.87 14.83
CA LEU A 140 6.99 -0.19 14.12
C LEU A 140 8.34 -0.64 14.68
N SER A 141 9.36 -0.65 13.83
CA SER A 141 10.72 -0.97 14.25
C SER A 141 11.77 -0.20 13.46
N GLY A 142 12.95 0.01 14.05
CA GLY A 142 14.04 0.77 13.46
C GLY A 142 15.41 0.26 13.90
N LYS A 143 16.45 0.64 13.14
CA LYS A 143 17.86 0.35 13.48
C LYS A 143 18.46 1.33 14.48
N SER A 144 17.78 2.44 14.74
CA SER A 144 18.11 3.45 15.75
C SER A 144 16.81 4.07 16.27
N GLU A 145 16.86 4.67 17.45
CA GLU A 145 15.71 5.42 17.98
C GLU A 145 15.32 6.55 17.03
N SER A 146 16.29 7.31 16.52
CA SER A 146 16.04 8.40 15.58
C SER A 146 15.30 7.94 14.31
N ALA A 147 15.67 6.78 13.74
CA ALA A 147 15.01 6.24 12.57
C ALA A 147 13.58 5.79 12.88
N LEU A 148 13.32 5.29 14.09
CA LEU A 148 11.98 4.90 14.52
C LEU A 148 11.09 6.12 14.77
N ARG A 149 11.63 7.18 15.36
CA ARG A 149 10.93 8.47 15.53
C ARG A 149 10.63 9.13 14.18
N GLU A 150 11.60 9.15 13.27
CA GLU A 150 11.38 9.63 11.90
C GLU A 150 10.33 8.81 11.16
N LEU A 151 10.33 7.48 11.34
CA LEU A 151 9.29 6.62 10.77
C LEU A 151 7.90 7.00 11.29
N ALA A 152 7.75 7.24 12.60
CA ALA A 152 6.49 7.71 13.18
C ALA A 152 6.04 9.05 12.55
N GLY A 153 6.97 10.00 12.38
CA GLY A 153 6.72 11.26 11.67
C GLY A 153 6.24 11.07 10.21
N ARG A 154 6.82 10.11 9.48
CA ARG A 154 6.37 9.77 8.12
C ARG A 154 4.95 9.19 8.08
N TYR A 155 4.58 8.39 9.09
CA TYR A 155 3.20 7.92 9.23
C TYR A 155 2.23 9.08 9.54
N LEU A 156 2.62 10.04 10.38
CA LEU A 156 1.82 11.25 10.62
C LEU A 156 1.59 12.04 9.34
N SER A 157 2.65 12.31 8.57
CA SER A 157 2.52 13.00 7.27
C SER A 157 1.66 12.22 6.27
N TRP A 158 1.68 10.89 6.32
CA TRP A 158 0.80 10.06 5.50
C TRP A 158 -0.66 10.18 5.92
N LEU A 159 -0.95 10.24 7.24
CA LEU A 159 -2.31 10.49 7.74
C LEU A 159 -2.82 11.89 7.36
N ASP A 160 -1.94 12.90 7.35
CA ASP A 160 -2.29 14.25 6.90
C ASP A 160 -2.69 14.26 5.41
N GLN A 161 -1.92 13.58 4.56
CA GLN A 161 -2.24 13.44 3.13
C GLN A 161 -3.56 12.71 2.87
N LEU A 162 -4.01 11.85 3.78
CA LEU A 162 -5.31 11.20 3.68
C LEU A 162 -6.46 12.10 4.14
N ALA A 163 -6.19 13.09 4.99
CA ALA A 163 -7.21 13.99 5.53
C ALA A 163 -7.48 15.20 4.62
N GLU A 164 -6.52 15.57 3.75
CA GLU A 164 -6.72 16.64 2.78
C GLU A 164 -7.89 16.29 1.84
N PRO A 165 -8.99 17.10 1.81
CA PRO A 165 -10.05 16.91 0.85
C PRO A 165 -9.42 17.00 -0.52
N THR A 166 -9.77 16.09 -1.43
CA THR A 166 -9.16 15.92 -2.75
C THR A 166 -9.56 17.08 -3.69
N GLY A 167 -9.27 18.30 -3.28
CA GLY A 167 -9.40 19.54 -4.02
C GLY A 167 -8.13 19.76 -4.83
N GLN A 168 -8.10 19.16 -6.03
CA GLN A 168 -7.40 19.73 -7.18
C GLN A 168 -5.86 19.80 -7.09
N ALA A 169 -5.19 18.64 -7.06
CA ALA A 169 -3.80 18.54 -7.52
C ALA A 169 -3.44 17.12 -7.97
N GLY A 170 -3.37 16.92 -9.29
CA GLY A 170 -2.72 15.76 -9.89
C GLY A 170 -3.52 14.47 -9.80
N ARG A 171 -3.95 13.97 -10.95
CA ARG A 171 -4.46 12.61 -11.17
C ARG A 171 -3.41 11.57 -10.77
N THR A 172 -3.16 11.43 -9.46
CA THR A 172 -2.57 10.26 -8.84
C THR A 172 -3.73 9.43 -8.36
N ASP A 173 -4.40 8.84 -9.33
CA ASP A 173 -5.25 7.70 -9.08
C ASP A 173 -4.35 6.58 -8.54
N ARG A 174 -4.20 6.57 -7.21
CA ARG A 174 -3.64 5.47 -6.42
C ARG A 174 -4.64 4.33 -6.30
N THR A 175 -5.81 4.41 -6.92
CA THR A 175 -6.66 3.23 -7.06
C THR A 175 -6.04 2.28 -8.08
N ASN A 176 -6.13 1.02 -7.71
CA ASN A 176 -5.69 -0.12 -8.48
C ASN A 176 -6.66 -0.27 -9.67
N PRO A 177 -6.25 -0.17 -10.95
CA PRO A 177 -7.19 -0.32 -12.07
C PRO A 177 -7.67 -1.77 -12.28
N ALA A 178 -7.35 -2.69 -11.38
CA ALA A 178 -8.10 -3.94 -11.24
C ALA A 178 -9.47 -3.75 -10.54
N ALA A 179 -9.81 -2.54 -10.09
CA ALA A 179 -11.08 -2.20 -9.45
C ALA A 179 -12.08 -1.44 -10.36
N GLU A 180 -11.84 -1.34 -11.68
CA GLU A 180 -12.84 -0.78 -12.59
C GLU A 180 -13.74 -1.87 -13.20
N SER A 181 -14.55 -2.47 -12.32
CA SER A 181 -15.92 -2.87 -12.62
C SER A 181 -16.68 -3.10 -11.31
N ASP A 182 -16.63 -2.12 -10.41
CA ASP A 182 -17.65 -1.99 -9.38
C ASP A 182 -17.89 -0.50 -9.16
N SER A 183 -18.93 0.01 -9.81
CA SER A 183 -19.52 1.30 -9.48
C SER A 183 -20.21 1.15 -8.13
N GLY A 184 -19.41 1.05 -7.08
CA GLY A 184 -19.81 1.24 -5.71
C GLY A 184 -19.01 2.43 -5.20
N ASP A 185 -19.67 3.58 -5.07
CA ASP A 185 -19.12 4.72 -4.36
C ASP A 185 -18.68 4.26 -2.95
N VAL A 186 -17.36 4.15 -2.72
CA VAL A 186 -16.78 3.98 -1.37
C VAL A 186 -16.13 5.29 -0.96
N ASP A 187 -16.85 6.39 -1.16
CA ASP A 187 -16.58 7.67 -0.50
C ASP A 187 -17.23 7.61 0.90
N GLY A 188 -16.47 7.19 1.92
CA GLY A 188 -16.98 7.12 3.29
C GLY A 188 -16.05 6.41 4.28
N GLU A 189 -16.26 6.65 5.58
CA GLU A 189 -15.45 6.17 6.72
C GLU A 189 -15.02 4.69 6.63
N ALA A 190 -15.85 3.83 6.03
CA ALA A 190 -15.56 2.41 5.83
C ALA A 190 -14.29 2.14 4.99
N GLY A 191 -14.00 2.97 3.98
CA GLY A 191 -12.79 2.85 3.16
C GLY A 191 -11.51 3.17 3.96
N LEU A 192 -11.59 4.16 4.85
CA LEU A 192 -10.49 4.53 5.73
C LEU A 192 -10.27 3.47 6.82
N GLU A 193 -11.33 2.93 7.43
CA GLU A 193 -11.22 1.85 8.42
C GLU A 193 -10.51 0.60 7.84
N GLY A 194 -10.83 0.22 6.60
CA GLY A 194 -10.15 -0.87 5.90
C GLY A 194 -8.67 -0.56 5.63
N LEU A 195 -8.36 0.66 5.21
CA LEU A 195 -6.98 1.10 4.98
C LEU A 195 -6.13 1.07 6.26
N LEU A 196 -6.71 1.44 7.40
CA LEU A 196 -6.04 1.38 8.70
C LEU A 196 -5.70 -0.06 9.10
N SER A 197 -6.61 -1.00 8.87
CA SER A 197 -6.39 -2.43 9.10
C SER A 197 -5.30 -2.99 8.17
N ASP A 198 -5.39 -2.69 6.86
CA ASP A 198 -4.42 -3.12 5.86
C ASP A 198 -3.01 -2.60 6.17
N MET A 199 -2.91 -1.35 6.65
CA MET A 199 -1.65 -0.77 7.12
C MET A 199 -1.09 -1.54 8.32
N ALA A 200 -1.88 -1.76 9.36
CA ALA A 200 -1.45 -2.46 10.57
C ALA A 200 -0.96 -3.88 10.24
N TRP A 201 -1.74 -4.60 9.41
CA TRP A 201 -1.36 -5.91 8.89
C TRP A 201 -0.04 -5.85 8.10
N THR A 202 0.07 -4.92 7.15
CA THR A 202 1.27 -4.76 6.32
C THR A 202 2.51 -4.48 7.18
N SER A 203 2.37 -3.67 8.23
CA SER A 203 3.47 -3.42 9.17
C SER A 203 3.82 -4.66 9.99
N GLY A 204 2.82 -5.46 10.38
CA GLY A 204 2.99 -6.69 11.15
C GLY A 204 3.66 -7.82 10.38
N VAL A 205 3.25 -8.07 9.13
CA VAL A 205 3.71 -9.27 8.38
C VAL A 205 4.54 -8.95 7.14
N GLY A 206 4.41 -7.74 6.59
CA GLY A 206 4.99 -7.34 5.30
C GLY A 206 6.22 -6.43 5.42
N ARG A 207 6.76 -6.24 6.63
CA ARG A 207 7.91 -5.38 6.90
C ARG A 207 8.95 -6.10 7.74
N SER A 208 10.20 -5.63 7.64
CA SER A 208 11.29 -6.11 8.49
C SER A 208 11.07 -5.67 9.94
N HIS A 209 11.43 -6.54 10.88
CA HIS A 209 11.34 -6.29 12.33
C HIS A 209 12.75 -6.16 12.93
N PHE A 210 13.17 -4.93 13.21
CA PHE A 210 14.46 -4.60 13.83
C PHE A 210 14.41 -4.68 15.36
N ASP A 211 15.56 -4.47 16.01
CA ASP A 211 15.70 -4.64 17.46
C ASP A 211 15.05 -3.51 18.26
N LEU A 212 15.00 -2.27 17.77
CA LEU A 212 14.27 -1.21 18.45
C LEU A 212 12.84 -1.17 17.92
N ARG A 213 11.86 -1.29 18.83
CA ARG A 213 10.45 -1.49 18.50
C ARG A 213 9.54 -0.57 19.29
N ALA A 214 8.42 -0.22 18.68
CA ALA A 214 7.29 0.42 19.33
C ALA A 214 6.01 -0.26 18.83
N GLY A 215 5.15 -0.66 19.77
CA GLY A 215 3.83 -1.21 19.46
C GLY A 215 2.75 -0.24 19.90
N MET A 216 1.86 0.14 18.98
CA MET A 216 0.78 1.07 19.28
C MET A 216 -0.56 0.36 19.09
N VAL A 217 -1.38 0.37 20.14
CA VAL A 217 -2.79 -0.06 20.06
C VAL A 217 -3.63 1.18 19.75
N PHE A 218 -4.46 1.09 18.72
CA PHE A 218 -5.31 2.20 18.26
C PHE A 218 -6.66 1.70 17.74
N HIS A 219 -7.65 2.59 17.68
CA HIS A 219 -9.03 2.25 17.30
C HIS A 219 -9.49 2.97 16.03
N ASP A 220 -8.93 4.16 15.80
CA ASP A 220 -9.28 5.09 14.74
C ASP A 220 -8.07 5.98 14.38
N THR A 221 -8.26 6.88 13.42
CA THR A 221 -7.22 7.81 12.98
C THR A 221 -6.75 8.76 14.10
N GLY A 222 -7.65 9.17 15.00
CA GLY A 222 -7.34 10.12 16.08
C GLY A 222 -6.42 9.50 17.13
N SER A 223 -6.82 8.36 17.66
CA SER A 223 -6.01 7.56 18.60
C SER A 223 -4.69 7.11 17.99
N LEU A 224 -4.67 6.77 16.70
CA LEU A 224 -3.41 6.46 16.01
C LEU A 224 -2.48 7.68 15.94
N ARG A 225 -3.01 8.84 15.58
CA ARG A 225 -2.24 10.09 15.50
C ARG A 225 -1.65 10.46 16.87
N GLU A 226 -2.43 10.34 17.93
CA GLU A 226 -1.93 10.56 19.30
C GLU A 226 -0.73 9.67 19.62
N ARG A 227 -0.85 8.35 19.39
CA ARG A 227 0.24 7.39 19.63
C ARG A 227 1.48 7.64 18.76
N LEU A 228 1.29 8.01 17.49
CA LEU A 228 2.39 8.33 16.60
C LEU A 228 3.10 9.63 17.00
N THR A 229 2.38 10.64 17.45
CA THR A 229 2.96 11.89 17.98
C THR A 229 3.75 11.62 19.24
N GLU A 230 3.18 10.86 20.19
CA GLU A 230 3.89 10.42 21.39
C GLU A 230 5.21 9.74 21.00
N LEU A 231 5.19 8.77 20.08
CA LEU A 231 6.38 8.06 19.61
C LEU A 231 7.39 8.97 18.89
N ALA A 232 6.92 9.88 18.03
CA ALA A 232 7.78 10.80 17.28
C ALA A 232 8.58 11.73 18.21
N ASP A 233 7.96 12.16 19.31
CA ASP A 233 8.59 13.07 20.28
C ASP A 233 9.53 12.32 21.23
N ALA A 234 8.97 11.67 22.26
CA ALA A 234 9.74 11.08 23.36
C ALA A 234 9.14 9.77 23.90
N GLY A 235 8.17 9.19 23.17
CA GLY A 235 7.46 7.99 23.55
C GLY A 235 8.38 6.77 23.67
N PRO A 236 7.88 5.71 24.34
CA PRO A 236 8.66 4.53 24.68
C PRO A 236 9.11 3.77 23.43
N ILE A 237 10.38 3.38 23.44
CA ILE A 237 10.99 2.48 22.45
C ILE A 237 11.62 1.36 23.24
N GLU A 238 11.31 0.12 22.88
CA GLU A 238 11.80 -1.06 23.56
C GLU A 238 12.80 -1.82 22.70
N GLN A 239 13.76 -2.46 23.36
CA GLN A 239 14.62 -3.43 22.70
C GLN A 239 13.90 -4.78 22.59
N ALA A 240 13.99 -5.40 21.42
CA ALA A 240 13.39 -6.68 21.13
C ALA A 240 13.95 -7.74 22.09
N LEU A 241 13.04 -8.42 22.77
CA LEU A 241 13.39 -9.56 23.60
C LEU A 241 13.82 -10.73 22.72
N LYS A 242 14.79 -11.51 23.21
CA LYS A 242 15.11 -12.79 22.59
C LYS A 242 13.90 -13.72 22.70
N PRO A 243 13.58 -14.50 21.65
CA PRO A 243 12.52 -15.49 21.73
C PRO A 243 12.75 -16.42 22.93
N ALA A 244 11.78 -16.45 23.84
CA ALA A 244 11.83 -17.25 25.06
C ALA A 244 10.58 -18.12 25.17
N LYS A 245 10.68 -19.21 25.93
CA LYS A 245 9.51 -20.02 26.26
C LYS A 245 8.54 -19.18 27.08
N VAL A 246 7.28 -19.14 26.64
CA VAL A 246 6.21 -18.45 27.36
C VAL A 246 5.63 -19.41 28.40
N ALA A 247 5.64 -19.00 29.67
CA ALA A 247 4.94 -19.71 30.74
C ALA A 247 3.57 -19.05 30.95
N PHE A 248 2.50 -19.82 30.79
CA PHE A 248 1.14 -19.35 31.07
C PHE A 248 0.88 -19.46 32.58
N VAL A 249 0.65 -18.31 33.22
CA VAL A 249 0.28 -18.23 34.64
C VAL A 249 -1.22 -17.99 34.73
N TYR A 250 -1.95 -18.92 35.32
CA TYR A 250 -3.39 -18.84 35.48
C TYR A 250 -3.72 -18.15 36.80
N THR A 251 -4.57 -17.13 36.74
CA THR A 251 -5.01 -16.41 37.94
C THR A 251 -5.93 -17.29 38.78
N GLY A 252 -5.85 -17.13 40.11
CA GLY A 252 -6.72 -17.83 41.06
C GLY A 252 -8.08 -17.17 41.22
N GLN A 253 -8.91 -17.78 42.07
CA GLN A 253 -10.20 -17.23 42.52
C GLN A 253 -9.99 -15.87 43.23
N GLY A 254 -10.84 -14.89 42.94
CA GLY A 254 -10.76 -13.53 43.50
C GLY A 254 -10.13 -12.49 42.57
N SER A 255 -9.64 -12.90 41.38
CA SER A 255 -9.13 -12.00 40.34
C SER A 255 -10.20 -11.46 39.39
N GLN A 256 -11.45 -11.90 39.54
CA GLN A 256 -12.56 -11.47 38.69
C GLN A 256 -12.95 -10.01 38.93
N TRP A 257 -13.29 -9.29 37.86
CA TRP A 257 -13.78 -7.91 37.88
C TRP A 257 -15.05 -7.77 37.00
N VAL A 258 -15.86 -6.76 37.27
CA VAL A 258 -17.14 -6.54 36.57
C VAL A 258 -16.87 -6.17 35.11
N GLY A 259 -17.37 -6.95 34.16
CA GLY A 259 -17.11 -6.77 32.72
C GLY A 259 -15.89 -7.53 32.19
N MET A 260 -15.29 -8.44 32.97
CA MET A 260 -14.18 -9.26 32.50
C MET A 260 -14.57 -10.10 31.27
N GLY A 261 -13.90 -9.85 30.15
CA GLY A 261 -14.12 -10.58 28.90
C GLY A 261 -15.32 -10.12 28.07
N GLN A 262 -15.99 -9.04 28.47
CA GLN A 262 -16.86 -8.23 27.62
C GLN A 262 -16.00 -7.25 26.80
#